data_AF-A0A1C5HDU8-F1
#
_entry.id   AF-A0A1C5HDU8-F1
#
_cell.length_a   1.000
_cell.length_b   1.000
_cell.length_c   1.000
_cell.angle_alpha   90.00
_cell.angle_beta   90.00
_cell.angle_gamma   90.00
#
_symmetry.space_group_name_H-M   'P 1'
#
loop_
_entity.id
_entity.type
_entity.pdbx_description
1 polymer ?
#
loop_
_entity_poly.entity_id
_entity_poly.type
_entity_poly.pdbx_seq_one_letter_code
_entity_poly.pdbx_strand_id
1 'polypeptide(L)'
;MAQVYRGGQPYGTGRPALLTPYEVRTQAFRPRRRGVDPDEVRRFQARLADEFAALHQEIRVLAQENDRLGRALRDWQSRQATRCRRSNGGRW
;
A
#
# COMPACT_ATOMS: atom_id res chain seq x y z
N MET A 1 -7.80 8.11 17.97
CA MET A 1 -8.46 7.21 16.99
C MET A 1 -7.50 6.05 16.69
N ALA A 2 -7.57 4.97 17.47
CA ALA A 2 -6.78 3.77 17.23
C ALA A 2 -7.45 2.97 16.11
N GLN A 3 -6.85 2.93 14.92
CA GLN A 3 -7.36 2.13 13.80
C GLN A 3 -6.63 0.79 13.76
N VAL A 4 -7.38 -0.25 14.11
CA VAL A 4 -7.03 -1.65 13.92
C VAL A 4 -7.14 -1.94 12.43
N TYR A 5 -6.03 -2.21 11.76
CA TYR A 5 -6.00 -2.56 10.33
C TYR A 5 -6.40 -4.03 10.14
N ARG A 6 -7.68 -4.27 9.84
CA ARG A 6 -8.17 -5.49 9.19
C ARG A 6 -8.26 -5.19 7.69
N GLY A 7 -7.39 -5.82 6.90
CA GLY A 7 -7.44 -5.78 5.43
C GLY A 7 -6.67 -4.61 4.84
N GLY A 8 -5.64 -4.92 4.05
CA GLY A 8 -4.87 -3.92 3.33
C GLY A 8 -5.74 -3.25 2.27
N GLN A 9 -6.08 -2.00 2.48
CA GLN A 9 -6.66 -1.16 1.44
C GLN A 9 -6.04 0.24 1.53
N PRO A 10 -5.27 0.69 0.52
CA PRO A 10 -4.93 2.09 0.41
C PRO A 10 -6.20 2.83 -0.03
N TYR A 11 -6.73 3.71 0.82
CA TYR A 11 -7.92 4.51 0.51
C TYR A 11 -7.61 5.59 -0.54
N GLY A 12 -8.56 5.84 -1.47
CA GLY A 12 -8.73 7.18 -2.08
C GLY A 12 -8.67 7.31 -3.60
N THR A 13 -8.24 6.31 -4.37
CA THR A 13 -7.97 6.51 -5.81
C THR A 13 -9.11 6.10 -6.76
N GLY A 14 -10.28 5.69 -6.25
CA GLY A 14 -11.35 5.13 -7.08
C GLY A 14 -10.95 3.87 -7.85
N ARG A 15 -9.82 3.25 -7.48
CA ARG A 15 -9.33 2.03 -8.11
C ARG A 15 -10.04 0.83 -7.47
N PRO A 16 -10.45 -0.18 -8.26
CA PRO A 16 -10.95 -1.42 -7.71
C PRO A 16 -9.91 -2.01 -6.75
N ALA A 17 -10.39 -2.67 -5.69
CA ALA A 17 -9.51 -3.35 -4.75
C ALA A 17 -8.59 -4.31 -5.51
N LEU A 18 -7.28 -4.17 -5.32
CA LEU A 18 -6.31 -5.09 -5.92
C LEU A 18 -6.53 -6.48 -5.32
N LEU A 19 -6.44 -7.52 -6.15
CA LEU A 19 -6.49 -8.90 -5.69
C LEU A 19 -5.42 -9.13 -4.63
N THR A 20 -5.80 -9.77 -3.53
CA THR A 20 -4.85 -10.17 -2.51
C THR A 20 -4.10 -11.44 -2.97
N PRO A 21 -2.85 -11.66 -2.51
CA PRO A 21 -2.13 -12.90 -2.74
C PRO A 21 -2.94 -14.15 -2.37
N TYR A 22 -3.72 -14.07 -1.29
CA TYR A 22 -4.57 -15.16 -0.84
C TYR A 22 -5.72 -15.45 -1.81
N GLU A 23 -6.40 -14.41 -2.29
CA GLU A 23 -7.46 -14.57 -3.31
C GLU A 23 -6.90 -15.21 -4.58
N VAL A 24 -5.70 -14.80 -5.04
CA VAL A 24 -5.05 -15.41 -6.21
C VAL A 24 -4.77 -16.90 -5.99
N ARG A 25 -4.28 -17.31 -4.81
CA ARG A 25 -4.00 -18.73 -4.50
C ARG A 25 -5.25 -19.59 -4.41
N THR A 26 -6.34 -19.02 -3.91
CA THR A 26 -7.58 -19.75 -3.60
C THR A 26 -8.63 -19.64 -4.69
N GLN A 27 -8.36 -18.88 -5.75
CA GLN A 27 -9.30 -18.69 -6.85
C GLN A 27 -9.58 -20.02 -7.56
N ALA A 28 -10.82 -20.50 -7.42
CA ALA A 28 -11.28 -21.70 -8.09
C ALA A 28 -11.86 -21.39 -9.47
N PHE A 29 -11.49 -22.20 -10.46
CA PHE A 29 -12.09 -22.17 -11.79
C PHE A 29 -13.06 -23.34 -11.96
N ARG A 30 -14.19 -23.10 -12.64
CA ARG A 30 -15.14 -24.16 -12.95
C ARG A 30 -14.51 -25.15 -13.95
N PRO A 31 -14.55 -26.47 -13.68
CA PRO A 31 -14.02 -27.46 -14.61
C PRO A 31 -14.82 -27.47 -15.92
N ARG A 32 -14.13 -27.66 -17.05
CA ARG A 32 -14.73 -27.76 -18.40
C ARG A 32 -14.17 -29.00 -19.10
N ARG A 33 -14.98 -29.62 -19.98
CA ARG A 33 -14.63 -30.86 -20.71
C ARG A 33 -13.33 -30.76 -21.53
N ARG A 34 -12.97 -29.55 -21.95
CA ARG A 34 -11.66 -29.19 -22.50
C ARG A 34 -11.19 -27.96 -21.75
N GLY A 35 -10.11 -28.09 -21.00
CA GLY A 35 -9.57 -27.04 -20.14
C GLY A 35 -8.09 -27.30 -19.86
N VAL A 36 -7.44 -26.29 -19.27
CA VAL A 36 -6.04 -26.37 -18.83
C VAL A 36 -5.92 -27.36 -17.67
N ASP A 37 -4.76 -28.00 -17.54
CA ASP A 37 -4.44 -28.87 -16.41
C ASP A 37 -4.61 -28.11 -15.07
N PRO A 38 -5.48 -28.57 -14.16
CA PRO A 38 -5.66 -27.95 -12.85
C PRO A 38 -4.37 -27.81 -12.04
N ASP A 39 -3.42 -28.73 -12.18
CA ASP A 39 -2.14 -28.67 -11.46
C ASP A 39 -1.22 -27.57 -12.00
N GLU A 40 -1.20 -27.38 -13.32
CA GLU A 40 -0.47 -26.28 -13.94
C GLU A 40 -1.05 -24.93 -13.53
N VAL A 41 -2.38 -24.81 -13.51
CA VAL A 41 -3.08 -23.60 -13.03
C VAL A 41 -2.73 -23.31 -11.59
N ARG A 42 -2.74 -24.31 -10.70
CA ARG A 42 -2.36 -24.13 -9.29
C ARG A 42 -0.91 -23.68 -9.11
N ARG A 43 0.03 -24.25 -9.88
CA ARG A 43 1.45 -23.83 -9.84
C ARG A 43 1.62 -22.39 -10.33
N PHE A 44 0.88 -21.99 -11.36
CA PHE A 44 0.90 -20.63 -11.86
C PHE A 44 0.31 -19.64 -10.84
N GLN A 45 -0.84 -19.96 -10.25
CA GLN A 45 -1.45 -19.16 -9.18
C GLN A 45 -0.53 -18.99 -7.97
N ALA A 46 0.19 -20.04 -7.58
CA ALA A 46 1.15 -19.95 -6.48
C ALA A 46 2.26 -18.94 -6.75
N ARG A 47 2.88 -19.01 -7.94
CA ARG A 47 3.91 -18.04 -8.37
C ARG A 47 3.37 -16.61 -8.43
N LEU A 48 2.20 -16.43 -9.06
CA LEU A 48 1.57 -15.12 -9.13
C LEU A 48 1.28 -14.54 -7.73
N ALA A 49 0.82 -15.37 -6.79
CA ALA A 49 0.57 -14.90 -5.45
C ALA A 49 1.84 -14.49 -4.72
N ASP A 50 2.95 -15.18 -4.95
CA ASP A 50 4.26 -14.80 -4.38
C ASP A 50 4.73 -13.45 -4.94
N GLU A 51 4.57 -13.23 -6.26
CA GLU A 51 4.86 -11.95 -6.91
C GLU A 51 3.97 -10.82 -6.38
N PHE A 52 2.66 -11.06 -6.21
CA PHE A 52 1.75 -10.09 -5.62
C PHE A 52 2.12 -9.76 -4.17
N ALA A 53 2.57 -10.76 -3.40
CA ALA A 53 3.03 -10.55 -2.04
C ALA A 53 4.29 -9.68 -1.98
N ALA A 54 5.24 -9.89 -2.89
CA ALA A 54 6.45 -9.07 -3.03
C ALA A 54 6.09 -7.62 -3.38
N LEU A 55 5.24 -7.41 -4.40
CA LEU A 55 4.80 -6.07 -4.83
C LEU A 55 4.04 -5.33 -3.71
N HIS A 56 3.14 -6.01 -3.01
CA HIS A 56 2.43 -5.41 -1.88
C HIS A 56 3.39 -5.05 -0.74
N GLN A 57 4.44 -5.83 -0.52
CA GLN A 57 5.47 -5.48 0.46
C GLN A 57 6.23 -4.23 0.07
N GLU A 58 6.66 -4.12 -1.20
CA GLU A 58 7.37 -2.95 -1.71
C GLU A 58 6.51 -1.68 -1.61
N ILE A 59 5.23 -1.76 -1.99
CA ILE A 59 4.28 -0.64 -1.86
C ILE A 59 4.18 -0.19 -0.39
N ARG A 60 4.10 -1.12 0.56
CA ARG A 60 4.05 -0.77 1.99
C ARG A 60 5.31 -0.06 2.45
N VAL A 61 6.49 -0.53 2.02
CA VAL A 61 7.77 0.09 2.35
C VAL A 61 7.85 1.51 1.77
N LEU A 62 7.47 1.69 0.51
CA LEU A 62 7.46 3.01 -0.14
C LEU A 62 6.46 3.96 0.52
N ALA A 63 5.28 3.48 0.90
CA ALA A 63 4.30 4.28 1.64
C ALA A 63 4.85 4.74 2.99
N GLN A 64 5.53 3.85 3.72
CA GLN A 64 6.15 4.19 5.00
C GLN A 64 7.26 5.24 4.87
N GLU A 65 8.06 5.16 3.81
CA GLU A 65 9.11 6.14 3.55
C GLU A 65 8.53 7.49 3.12
N ASN A 66 7.51 7.50 2.25
CA ASN A 66 6.79 8.72 1.90
C ASN A 66 6.17 9.39 3.12
N ASP A 67 5.58 8.61 4.03
CA ASP A 67 5.03 9.12 5.28
C ASP A 67 6.11 9.73 6.18
N ARG A 68 7.30 9.13 6.23
CA ARG A 68 8.44 9.65 6.97
C ARG A 68 8.92 10.98 6.39
N LEU A 69 9.12 11.04 5.08
CA LEU A 69 9.51 12.26 4.37
C LEU A 69 8.47 13.37 4.55
N GLY A 70 7.19 13.03 4.41
CA GLY A 70 6.08 13.96 4.61
C GLY A 70 5.97 14.50 6.04
N ARG A 71 6.34 13.70 7.06
CA ARG A 71 6.46 14.20 8.45
C ARG A 71 7.65 15.15 8.62
N ALA A 72 8.82 14.75 8.13
CA ALA A 72 10.03 15.58 8.23
C ALA A 72 9.84 16.97 7.56
N LEU A 73 9.18 17.00 6.40
CA LEU A 73 8.84 18.25 5.70
C LEU A 73 7.90 19.13 6.52
N ARG A 74 6.82 18.56 7.09
CA ARG A 74 5.88 19.30 7.95
C ARG A 74 6.54 19.86 9.19
N ASP A 75 7.43 19.09 9.83
CA ASP A 75 8.16 19.53 11.02
C ASP A 75 9.11 20.68 10.69
N TRP A 76 9.80 20.60 9.55
CA TRP A 76 10.65 21.69 9.07
C TRP A 76 9.84 22.95 8.76
N GLN A 77 8.72 22.82 8.04
CA GLN A 77 7.82 23.95 7.75
C GLN A 77 7.28 24.60 9.03
N SER A 78 6.93 23.79 10.03
CA SER A 78 6.43 24.27 11.32
C SER A 78 7.51 25.05 12.09
N ARG A 79 8.74 24.54 12.14
CA ARG A 79 9.88 25.27 12.74
C ARG A 79 10.16 26.60 12.03
N GLN A 80 10.11 26.60 10.71
CA GLN A 80 10.35 27.80 9.90
C GLN A 80 9.23 28.85 10.10
N ALA A 81 7.96 28.43 10.12
CA ALA A 81 6.84 29.32 10.38
C ALA A 81 6.92 29.97 11.77
N THR A 82 7.30 29.20 12.80
CA THR A 82 7.55 29.72 14.16
C THR A 82 8.71 30.71 14.17
N ARG A 83 9.81 30.44 13.45
CA ARG A 83 10.95 31.35 13.32
C ARG A 83 10.57 32.69 12.67
N CYS A 84 9.80 32.65 11.57
CA CYS A 84 9.32 33.85 10.88
C CYS A 84 8.33 34.67 11.75
N ARG A 85 7.45 34.00 12.51
CA ARG A 85 6.57 34.70 13.46
C ARG A 85 7.37 35.38 14.58
N ARG A 86 8.42 34.73 15.08
CA ARG A 86 9.28 35.28 16.14
C ARG A 86 10.12 36.47 15.67
N SER A 87 10.50 36.53 14.38
CA SER A 87 11.23 37.68 13.82
C SER A 87 10.33 38.89 13.54
N ASN A 88 9.04 38.70 13.25
CA ASN A 88 8.10 39.81 13.01
C ASN A 88 7.57 40.47 14.30
N GLY A 89 7.81 39.89 15.48
CA GLY A 89 7.39 40.45 16.77
C GLY A 89 8.41 41.36 17.47
N GLY A 90 9.58 41.59 16.87
CA GLY A 90 10.71 42.33 17.47
C GLY A 90 10.99 43.70 16.86
N ARG A 91 10.01 44.34 16.20
CA ARG A 91 10.19 45.65 15.57
C ARG A 91 9.02 46.57 15.91
N TRP A 92 9.06 47.13 17.13
CA TRP A 92 8.43 48.39 17.53
C TRP A 92 9.36 49.05 18.54
#